data_AF-K3VNQ9-F1
#
_entry.id   AF-K3VNQ9-F1
#
_cell.length_a   1.000
_cell.length_b   1.000
_cell.length_c   1.000
_cell.angle_alpha   90.00
_cell.angle_beta   90.00
_cell.angle_gamma   90.00
#
_symmetry.space_group_name_H-M   'P 1'
#
loop_
_entity.id
_entity.type
_entity.pdbx_description
1 polymer ?
#
loop_
_entity_poly.entity_id
_entity_poly.type
_entity_poly.pdbx_seq_one_letter_code
_entity_poly.pdbx_strand_id
1 'polypeptide(L)'
;MASSTARSPVAATGSGSGGRNSAPPPPSSPLPSATSTAKISSCRTAQIARHFSTSSSPTGPVSKQKPDMASNYTVRKVAAPNTLEHRVYVEKDGQPVSPFHDIPLYANQEQTILNMVVEIPRWTNAKLE
;
A
#
# COMPACT_ATOMS: atom_id res chain seq x y z
N MET A 1 30.63 1.24 55.16
CA MET A 1 31.91 1.22 54.43
C MET A 1 31.68 0.34 53.21
N ALA A 2 31.40 0.89 52.03
CA ALA A 2 32.31 1.56 51.09
C ALA A 2 32.78 0.58 50.00
N SER A 3 32.45 0.94 48.74
CA SER A 3 33.10 0.61 47.45
C SER A 3 33.30 -0.88 47.08
N SER A 4 33.51 -1.34 45.84
CA SER A 4 33.84 -0.72 44.54
C SER A 4 33.58 -1.80 43.45
N THR A 5 32.96 -1.46 42.32
CA THR A 5 33.58 -1.26 40.99
C THR A 5 34.18 -2.50 40.27
N ALA A 6 33.48 -2.91 39.19
CA ALA A 6 33.90 -3.34 37.84
C ALA A 6 35.29 -3.98 37.56
N ARG A 7 35.30 -5.07 36.75
CA ARG A 7 35.73 -5.09 35.31
C ARG A 7 35.92 -6.53 34.78
N SER A 8 35.40 -6.73 33.56
CA SER A 8 35.82 -7.56 32.40
C SER A 8 36.61 -8.86 32.57
N PRO A 9 36.27 -9.88 31.75
CA PRO A 9 37.26 -10.66 31.02
C PRO A 9 37.25 -10.31 29.52
N VAL A 10 38.43 -10.01 28.97
CA VAL A 10 38.70 -9.98 27.52
C VAL A 10 39.60 -11.18 27.21
N ALA A 11 39.12 -12.10 26.38
CA ALA A 11 39.95 -13.05 25.63
C ALA A 11 39.04 -13.93 24.75
N ALA A 12 38.92 -13.56 23.49
CA ALA A 12 38.56 -14.50 22.42
C ALA A 12 39.17 -13.98 21.12
N THR A 13 40.42 -14.37 20.87
CA THR A 13 41.05 -14.33 19.55
C THR A 13 40.38 -15.38 18.66
N GLY A 14 39.35 -14.96 17.92
CA GLY A 14 38.75 -15.72 16.83
C GLY A 14 39.29 -15.23 15.49
N SER A 15 40.37 -15.85 15.03
CA SER A 15 40.96 -15.63 13.70
C SER A 15 40.11 -16.35 12.64
N GLY A 16 38.97 -15.74 12.27
CA GLY A 16 38.10 -16.22 11.20
C GLY A 16 38.43 -15.56 9.87
N SER A 17 39.43 -16.06 9.15
CA SER A 17 39.69 -15.70 7.75
C SER A 17 38.72 -16.47 6.84
N GLY A 18 37.48 -16.00 6.74
CA GLY A 18 36.46 -16.51 5.82
C GLY A 18 36.27 -15.55 4.64
N GLY A 19 36.49 -16.05 3.42
CA GLY A 19 36.56 -15.28 2.19
C GLY A 19 35.34 -14.40 1.89
N ARG A 20 35.59 -13.09 1.77
CA ARG A 20 34.75 -12.15 1.03
C ARG A 20 34.70 -12.55 -0.44
N ASN A 21 33.64 -13.24 -0.85
CA ASN A 21 33.29 -13.40 -2.26
C ASN A 21 32.95 -12.02 -2.84
N SER A 22 34.00 -11.30 -3.24
CA SER A 22 33.92 -10.01 -3.90
C SER A 22 33.76 -10.33 -5.39
N ALA A 23 32.58 -10.07 -5.95
CA ALA A 23 32.36 -10.21 -7.38
C ALA A 23 33.38 -9.35 -8.15
N PRO A 24 33.97 -9.85 -9.26
CA PRO A 24 34.88 -9.05 -10.06
C PRO A 24 34.13 -7.87 -10.70
N PRO A 25 34.78 -6.70 -10.86
CA PRO A 25 34.18 -5.59 -11.59
C PRO A 25 33.96 -5.97 -13.06
N PRO A 26 32.91 -5.46 -13.71
CA PRO A 26 32.66 -5.71 -15.13
C PRO A 26 33.76 -5.08 -16.00
N PRO A 27 34.02 -5.61 -17.21
CA PRO A 27 35.03 -5.07 -18.11
C PRO A 27 34.67 -3.64 -18.56
N SER A 28 35.64 -2.73 -18.48
CA SER A 28 35.54 -1.36 -18.97
C SER A 28 35.26 -1.36 -20.48
N SER A 29 34.04 -0.98 -20.86
CA SER A 29 33.68 -0.75 -22.26
C SER A 29 34.15 0.66 -22.69
N PRO A 30 34.68 0.85 -23.90
CA PRO A 30 35.15 2.16 -24.35
C PRO A 30 33.98 3.16 -24.47
N LEU A 31 34.20 4.40 -24.01
CA LEU A 31 33.25 5.50 -24.17
C LEU A 31 33.01 5.77 -25.67
N PRO A 32 31.75 5.86 -26.14
CA PRO A 32 31.47 6.48 -27.42
C PRO A 32 31.55 8.00 -27.28
N SER A 33 32.51 8.59 -27.98
CA SER A 33 32.60 10.02 -28.27
C SER A 33 31.30 10.54 -28.87
N ALA A 34 30.90 11.73 -28.44
CA ALA A 34 29.66 12.40 -28.77
C ALA A 34 29.27 12.35 -30.26
N THR A 35 28.03 11.95 -30.56
CA THR A 35 27.28 12.44 -31.71
C THR A 35 25.78 12.43 -31.40
N SER A 36 25.14 13.54 -31.76
CA SER A 36 23.74 13.93 -31.60
C SER A 36 22.68 12.83 -31.80
N THR A 37 21.71 12.77 -30.89
CA THR A 37 20.26 12.72 -31.20
C THR A 37 19.46 12.86 -29.90
N ALA A 38 19.16 14.10 -29.54
CA ALA A 38 18.14 14.41 -28.56
C ALA A 38 16.76 14.18 -29.21
N LYS A 39 16.22 12.95 -29.17
CA LYS A 39 14.82 12.72 -29.59
C LYS A 39 14.12 11.47 -29.05
N ILE A 40 14.72 10.73 -28.11
CA ILE A 40 14.12 9.47 -27.59
C ILE A 40 13.32 9.70 -26.29
N SER A 41 13.48 10.84 -25.62
CA SER A 41 12.83 11.11 -24.32
C SER A 41 11.42 11.73 -24.39
N SER A 42 10.86 11.96 -25.59
CA SER A 42 9.60 12.71 -25.74
C SER A 42 8.34 11.84 -25.68
N CYS A 43 8.42 10.60 -26.18
CA CYS A 43 7.26 9.71 -26.28
C CYS A 43 6.73 9.26 -24.91
N ARG A 44 7.61 8.95 -23.95
CA ARG A 44 7.22 8.52 -22.60
C ARG A 44 6.56 9.65 -21.80
N THR A 45 7.04 10.89 -21.94
CA THR A 45 6.47 12.07 -21.26
C THR A 45 5.11 12.45 -21.86
N ALA A 46 4.96 12.37 -23.19
CA ALA A 46 3.71 12.69 -23.87
C ALA A 46 2.58 11.70 -23.54
N GLN A 47 2.90 10.42 -23.31
CA GLN A 47 1.90 9.45 -22.88
C GLN A 47 1.37 9.77 -21.48
N ILE A 48 2.25 10.11 -20.52
CA ILE A 48 1.85 10.45 -19.14
C ILE A 48 1.01 11.74 -19.09
N ALA A 49 1.38 12.77 -19.85
CA ALA A 49 0.67 14.06 -19.86
C ALA A 49 -0.81 13.95 -20.31
N ARG A 50 -1.14 12.96 -21.15
CA ARG A 50 -2.50 12.75 -21.66
C ARG A 50 -3.47 12.23 -20.59
N HIS A 51 -2.97 11.58 -19.54
CA HIS A 51 -3.83 11.07 -18.46
C HIS A 51 -4.19 12.13 -17.42
N PHE A 52 -3.50 13.28 -17.41
CA PHE A 52 -3.77 14.36 -16.46
C PHE A 52 -4.78 15.41 -16.95
N SER A 53 -5.15 15.41 -18.25
CA SER A 53 -5.90 16.52 -18.87
C SER A 53 -7.33 16.19 -19.32
N THR A 54 -7.90 15.04 -18.93
CA THR A 54 -9.29 14.72 -19.30
C THR A 54 -10.27 15.37 -18.31
N SER A 55 -10.44 16.69 -18.41
CA SER A 55 -11.63 17.37 -17.88
C SER A 55 -12.63 17.57 -19.02
N SER A 56 -13.42 16.53 -19.31
CA SER A 56 -14.61 16.69 -20.15
C SER A 56 -15.66 17.49 -19.38
N SER A 57 -16.00 18.67 -19.89
CA SER A 57 -17.14 19.45 -19.41
C SER A 57 -18.41 18.94 -20.10
N PRO A 58 -19.42 18.41 -19.39
CA PRO A 58 -20.68 18.05 -20.04
C PRO A 58 -21.56 19.30 -20.15
N THR A 59 -21.77 19.77 -21.39
CA THR A 59 -22.85 20.69 -21.73
C THR A 59 -24.16 19.92 -21.78
N GLY A 60 -24.96 19.98 -20.72
CA GLY A 60 -26.32 19.45 -20.65
C GLY A 60 -26.85 19.45 -19.21
N PRO A 61 -28.17 19.58 -18.97
CA PRO A 61 -28.72 19.47 -17.62
C PRO A 61 -28.73 18.01 -17.19
N VAL A 62 -27.57 17.49 -16.81
CA VAL A 62 -27.39 16.16 -16.24
C VAL A 62 -27.60 16.28 -14.72
N SER A 63 -28.61 15.59 -14.22
CA SER A 63 -28.84 15.30 -12.81
C SER A 63 -27.50 14.96 -12.12
N LYS A 64 -27.29 15.48 -10.91
CA LYS A 64 -26.12 15.20 -10.06
C LYS A 64 -26.08 13.72 -9.63
N GLN A 65 -25.97 12.78 -10.55
CA GLN A 65 -25.64 11.39 -10.22
C GLN A 65 -24.11 11.29 -10.20
N LYS A 66 -23.59 11.40 -8.98
CA LYS A 66 -22.28 10.87 -8.61
C LYS A 66 -22.19 9.45 -9.19
N PRO A 67 -21.12 9.06 -9.91
CA PRO A 67 -20.98 7.69 -10.35
C PRO A 67 -20.90 6.83 -9.10
N ASP A 68 -21.98 6.10 -8.83
CA ASP A 68 -22.13 5.26 -7.65
C ASP A 68 -21.38 3.95 -7.90
N MET A 69 -20.05 4.06 -7.97
CA MET A 69 -19.14 2.91 -7.85
C MET A 69 -18.97 2.53 -6.37
N ALA A 70 -19.69 3.18 -5.46
CA ALA A 70 -19.68 2.84 -4.05
C ALA A 70 -20.53 1.58 -3.87
N SER A 71 -19.95 0.60 -3.19
CA SER A 71 -20.73 -0.50 -2.64
C SER A 71 -21.86 0.07 -1.78
N ASN A 72 -23.02 -0.59 -1.77
CA ASN A 72 -24.19 -0.24 -0.94
C ASN A 72 -23.94 -0.36 0.58
N TYR A 73 -22.68 -0.53 0.98
CA TYR A 73 -22.24 -0.71 2.35
C TYR A 73 -21.46 0.51 2.82
N THR A 74 -21.80 0.99 4.00
CA THR A 74 -21.08 2.07 4.67
C THR A 74 -20.59 1.62 6.02
N VAL A 75 -19.87 2.48 6.73
CA VAL A 75 -19.21 2.14 7.99
C VAL A 75 -19.59 3.13 9.08
N ARG A 76 -20.11 2.62 10.20
CA ARG A 76 -20.31 3.38 11.44
C ARG A 76 -19.18 3.09 12.41
N LYS A 77 -18.40 4.13 12.73
CA LYS A 77 -17.30 4.06 13.69
C LYS A 77 -17.78 4.55 15.05
N VAL A 78 -17.45 3.79 16.08
CA VAL A 78 -17.70 4.14 17.49
C VAL A 78 -16.35 4.30 18.18
N ALA A 79 -16.25 5.35 19.00
CA ALA A 79 -15.03 5.76 19.70
C ALA A 79 -13.83 6.07 18.77
N ALA A 80 -12.73 6.50 19.37
CA ALA A 80 -11.50 6.84 18.66
C ALA A 80 -10.77 5.55 18.22
N PRO A 81 -10.06 5.56 17.07
CA PRO A 81 -9.22 4.44 16.67
C PRO A 81 -8.13 4.13 17.72
N ASN A 82 -7.75 2.86 17.83
CA ASN A 82 -6.74 2.36 18.77
C ASN A 82 -7.09 2.50 20.27
N THR A 83 -8.38 2.57 20.62
CA THR A 83 -8.86 2.44 22.00
C THR A 83 -9.60 1.12 22.20
N LEU A 84 -9.81 0.70 23.45
CA LEU A 84 -10.49 -0.57 23.77
C LEU A 84 -11.97 -0.56 23.39
N GLU A 85 -12.56 0.62 23.32
CA GLU A 85 -13.98 0.86 22.99
C GLU A 85 -14.20 0.99 21.48
N HIS A 86 -13.12 0.97 20.68
CA HIS A 86 -13.22 1.16 19.25
C HIS A 86 -14.00 0.02 18.60
N ARG A 87 -15.08 0.37 17.90
CA ARG A 87 -15.90 -0.57 17.14
C ARG A 87 -16.24 -0.02 15.77
N VAL A 88 -16.30 -0.92 14.80
CA VAL A 88 -16.60 -0.59 13.40
C VAL A 88 -17.73 -1.50 12.95
N TYR A 89 -18.90 -0.90 12.68
CA TYR A 89 -20.07 -1.62 12.17
C TYR A 89 -20.20 -1.37 10.68
N VAL A 90 -20.56 -2.40 9.93
CA VAL A 90 -20.98 -2.27 8.54
C VAL A 90 -22.46 -1.94 8.53
N GLU A 91 -22.85 -1.00 7.68
CA GLU A 91 -24.25 -0.64 7.48
C GLU A 91 -24.67 -0.88 6.05
N LYS A 92 -25.91 -1.32 5.90
CA LYS A 92 -26.61 -1.34 4.62
C LYS A 92 -27.88 -0.53 4.78
N ASP A 93 -28.08 0.47 3.90
CA ASP A 93 -29.24 1.36 3.94
C ASP A 93 -29.44 2.05 5.31
N GLY A 94 -28.33 2.36 6.01
CA GLY A 94 -28.33 3.02 7.32
C GLY A 94 -28.58 2.10 8.52
N GLN A 95 -28.78 0.80 8.30
CA GLN A 95 -28.96 -0.19 9.36
C GLN A 95 -27.68 -1.01 9.57
N PRO A 96 -27.20 -1.19 10.81
CA PRO A 96 -26.09 -2.07 11.11
C PRO A 96 -26.41 -3.51 10.71
N VAL A 97 -25.50 -4.13 9.98
CA VAL A 97 -25.57 -5.52 9.52
C VAL A 97 -24.36 -6.30 10.03
N SER A 98 -24.51 -7.61 10.21
CA SER A 98 -23.42 -8.48 10.62
C SER A 98 -22.49 -8.76 9.44
N PRO A 99 -21.18 -8.44 9.53
CA PRO A 99 -20.23 -8.74 8.46
C PRO A 99 -20.07 -10.24 8.21
N PHE A 100 -20.36 -11.08 9.21
CA PHE A 100 -20.14 -12.52 9.13
C PHE A 100 -21.32 -13.30 8.54
N HIS A 101 -22.54 -12.77 8.65
CA HIS A 101 -23.76 -13.50 8.26
C HIS A 101 -24.60 -12.78 7.20
N ASP A 102 -24.60 -11.45 7.16
CA ASP A 102 -25.56 -10.68 6.35
C ASP A 102 -24.96 -10.14 5.05
N ILE A 103 -23.64 -10.24 4.89
CA ILE A 103 -22.94 -9.88 3.64
C ILE A 103 -22.82 -11.14 2.78
N PRO A 104 -23.47 -11.20 1.61
CA PRO A 104 -23.36 -12.34 0.72
C PRO A 104 -21.92 -12.54 0.26
N LEU A 105 -21.48 -13.79 0.14
CA LEU A 105 -20.14 -14.12 -0.35
C LEU A 105 -19.92 -13.59 -1.77
N TYR A 106 -20.90 -13.76 -2.65
CA TYR A 106 -20.82 -13.33 -4.05
C TYR A 106 -21.50 -11.98 -4.26
N ALA A 107 -20.83 -11.09 -4.97
CA ALA A 107 -21.35 -9.77 -5.34
C ALA A 107 -22.25 -9.82 -6.57
N ASN A 108 -22.09 -10.85 -7.41
CA ASN A 108 -22.82 -11.05 -8.65
C ASN A 108 -23.49 -12.43 -8.72
N GLN A 109 -24.48 -12.56 -9.61
CA GLN A 109 -25.24 -13.80 -9.78
C GLN A 109 -24.40 -14.93 -10.39
N GLU A 110 -23.40 -14.59 -11.20
CA GLU A 110 -22.51 -15.54 -11.86
C GLU A 110 -21.45 -16.13 -10.91
N GLN A 111 -21.42 -15.69 -9.65
CA GLN A 111 -20.52 -16.21 -8.60
C GLN A 111 -19.03 -16.13 -8.95
N THR A 112 -18.63 -15.08 -9.68
CA THR A 112 -17.23 -14.86 -10.08
C THR A 112 -16.56 -13.75 -9.27
N ILE A 113 -17.34 -12.90 -8.61
CA ILE A 113 -16.87 -11.77 -7.82
C ILE A 113 -17.24 -11.98 -6.36
N LEU A 114 -16.24 -11.90 -5.48
CA LEU A 114 -16.40 -12.07 -4.05
C LEU A 114 -16.48 -10.71 -3.34
N ASN A 115 -17.34 -10.64 -2.33
CA ASN A 115 -17.28 -9.56 -1.35
C ASN A 115 -16.16 -9.85 -0.35
N MET A 116 -15.36 -8.83 -0.04
CA MET A 116 -14.29 -8.92 0.93
C MET A 116 -14.49 -7.85 2.00
N VAL A 117 -14.51 -8.28 3.26
CA VAL A 117 -14.56 -7.39 4.42
C VAL A 117 -13.13 -7.07 4.82
N VAL A 118 -12.74 -5.80 4.68
CA VAL A 118 -11.40 -5.34 5.04
C VAL A 118 -11.36 -5.02 6.53
N GLU A 119 -10.59 -5.80 7.29
CA GLU A 119 -10.34 -5.55 8.71
C GLU A 119 -9.10 -4.68 8.92
N ILE A 120 -7.97 -5.08 8.32
CA ILE A 120 -6.65 -4.46 8.55
C ILE A 120 -6.09 -3.95 7.21
N PRO A 121 -6.03 -2.63 6.97
CA PRO A 121 -5.43 -2.08 5.77
C PRO A 121 -3.93 -2.39 5.69
N ARG A 122 -3.44 -2.56 4.47
CA ARG A 122 -2.01 -2.83 4.21
C ARG A 122 -1.12 -1.76 4.86
N TRP A 123 -0.01 -2.19 5.46
CA TRP A 123 0.93 -1.36 6.22
C TRP A 123 0.36 -0.72 7.49
N THR A 124 -0.75 -1.25 8.03
CA THR A 124 -1.18 -0.96 9.40
C THR A 124 -0.84 -2.13 10.33
N ASN A 125 -0.76 -1.86 11.63
CA ASN A 125 -0.30 -2.85 12.62
C ASN A 125 -1.37 -3.24 13.65
N ALA A 126 -2.48 -2.48 13.74
CA ALA A 126 -3.53 -2.77 14.69
C ALA A 126 -4.23 -4.07 14.30
N LYS A 127 -4.27 -5.03 15.24
CA LYS A 127 -5.06 -6.26 15.06
C LYS A 127 -6.53 -5.94 15.36
N LEU A 128 -7.34 -5.86 14.32
CA LEU A 128 -8.79 -5.61 14.39
C LEU A 128 -9.50 -6.91 13.99
N GLU A 129 -10.58 -7.25 14.70
CA GLU A 129 -11.45 -8.41 14.46
C GLU A 129 -12.87 -8.14 15.02
#